data_AF-A0A1N5VR55-F1
#
_entry.id   AF-A0A1N5VR55-F1
#
_cell.length_a   1.000
_cell.length_b   1.000
_cell.length_c   1.000
_cell.angle_alpha   90.00
_cell.angle_beta   90.00
_cell.angle_gamma   90.00
#
_symmetry.space_group_name_H-M   'P 1'
#
loop_
_entity.id
_entity.type
_entity.pdbx_description
1 polymer ?
#
loop_
_entity_poly.entity_id
_entity_poly.type
_entity_poly.pdbx_seq_one_letter_code
_entity_poly.pdbx_strand_id
1 'polypeptide(L)'
;MTGEVDPSRRGFLKAMVGLSAVAAVGGLGKGVVQNLITPAVGLTNFPETLLYWNDPSTPNSAPVPLKASQFEVESPSVWIYYYPLSDEPNFVIRFDREVPPTSVTIDATGEVYTFTGGVGPDNSIVSYSAICQHLGCIPPIIHYYPPGQEGTLPANVISSLKTYNVTKPTYGVIHCNCHGSTYDPFRGAGIITHPTQRPLPFVTLKYDDLTDTLYAKKLTGPVVFGHPSDLTGGHAISNLSKTTVNKLASS
;
A
#
# COMPACT_ATOMS: atom_id res chain seq x y z
N MET A 1 59.72 -25.83 45.35
CA MET A 1 59.91 -24.42 44.95
C MET A 1 58.53 -23.81 44.77
N THR A 2 57.98 -23.21 45.82
CA THR A 2 56.71 -22.48 45.74
C THR A 2 57.02 -21.08 45.23
N GLY A 3 56.80 -20.83 43.94
CA GLY A 3 56.96 -19.50 43.36
C GLY A 3 56.00 -18.52 44.03
N GLU A 4 56.54 -17.49 44.68
CA GLU A 4 55.76 -16.44 45.31
C GLU A 4 54.98 -15.66 44.24
N VAL A 5 53.68 -15.49 44.45
CA VAL A 5 52.80 -14.85 43.47
C VAL A 5 52.99 -13.34 43.54
N ASP A 6 53.55 -12.76 42.48
CA ASP A 6 53.74 -11.31 42.33
C ASP A 6 52.38 -10.57 42.29
N PRO A 7 52.08 -9.71 43.28
CA PRO A 7 50.80 -9.00 43.38
C PRO A 7 50.57 -8.01 42.24
N SER A 8 51.62 -7.45 41.64
CA SER A 8 51.54 -6.52 40.50
C SER A 8 51.17 -7.25 39.22
N ARG A 9 51.80 -8.41 38.96
CA ARG A 9 51.42 -9.29 37.82
C ARG A 9 50.00 -9.79 37.96
N ARG A 10 49.58 -10.14 39.19
CA ARG A 10 48.20 -10.55 39.48
C ARG A 10 47.19 -9.42 39.26
N GLY A 11 47.53 -8.18 39.62
CA GLY A 11 46.70 -7.01 39.38
C GLY A 11 46.51 -6.74 37.89
N PHE A 12 47.60 -6.79 37.12
CA PHE A 12 47.57 -6.63 35.67
C PHE A 12 46.70 -7.69 34.98
N LEU A 13 46.85 -8.97 35.34
CA LEU A 13 46.03 -10.05 34.78
C LEU A 13 44.54 -9.90 35.09
N LYS A 14 44.18 -9.49 36.32
CA LYS A 14 42.78 -9.20 36.69
C LYS A 14 42.20 -8.06 35.85
N ALA A 15 42.98 -7.01 35.58
CA ALA A 15 42.54 -5.90 34.73
C ALA A 15 42.30 -6.35 33.28
N MET A 16 43.19 -7.18 32.72
CA MET A 16 43.03 -7.74 31.36
C MET A 16 41.81 -8.65 31.24
N VAL A 17 41.55 -9.51 32.25
CA VAL A 17 40.34 -10.34 32.30
C VAL A 17 39.07 -9.49 32.43
N GLY A 18 39.09 -8.43 33.24
CA GLY A 18 37.98 -7.49 33.35
C GLY A 18 37.68 -6.78 32.03
N LEU A 19 38.69 -6.26 31.36
CA LEU A 19 38.55 -5.57 30.07
C LEU A 19 38.05 -6.49 28.96
N SER A 20 38.55 -7.72 28.91
CA SER A 20 38.10 -8.72 27.93
C SER A 20 36.66 -9.18 28.17
N ALA A 21 36.24 -9.35 29.43
CA ALA A 21 34.84 -9.64 29.77
C ALA A 21 33.90 -8.49 29.37
N VAL A 22 34.28 -7.24 29.63
CA VAL A 22 33.49 -6.05 29.22
C VAL A 22 33.38 -5.96 27.69
N ALA A 23 34.49 -6.18 26.97
CA ALA A 23 34.48 -6.17 25.51
C ALA A 23 33.60 -7.29 24.92
N ALA A 24 33.65 -8.50 25.50
CA ALA A 24 32.82 -9.62 25.07
C ALA A 24 31.32 -9.35 25.29
N VAL A 25 30.93 -8.84 26.47
CA VAL A 25 29.54 -8.48 26.78
C VAL A 25 29.06 -7.32 25.90
N GLY A 26 29.88 -6.29 25.72
CA GLY A 26 29.55 -5.15 24.85
C GLY A 26 29.41 -5.55 23.37
N GLY A 27 30.29 -6.42 22.88
CA GLY A 27 30.24 -6.95 21.51
C GLY A 27 29.01 -7.82 21.26
N LEU A 28 28.71 -8.73 22.18
CA LEU A 28 27.50 -9.58 22.10
C LEU A 28 26.22 -8.74 22.24
N GLY A 29 26.19 -7.78 23.16
CA GLY A 29 25.04 -6.90 23.35
C GLY A 29 24.73 -6.06 22.10
N LYS A 30 25.75 -5.45 21.49
CA LYS A 30 25.58 -4.69 20.25
C LYS A 30 25.12 -5.58 19.09
N GLY A 31 25.71 -6.77 18.93
CA GLY A 31 25.31 -7.71 17.87
C GLY A 31 23.88 -8.23 18.03
N VAL A 32 23.46 -8.53 19.26
CA VAL A 32 22.08 -8.97 19.56
C VAL A 32 21.09 -7.81 19.32
N VAL A 33 21.41 -6.60 19.79
CA VAL A 33 20.53 -5.43 19.60
C VAL A 33 20.40 -5.04 18.13
N GLN A 34 21.48 -5.08 17.34
CA GLN A 34 21.43 -4.76 15.91
C GLN A 34 20.69 -5.83 15.07
N ASN A 35 20.69 -7.09 15.50
CA ASN A 35 19.91 -8.15 14.86
C ASN A 35 18.43 -8.17 15.31
N LEU A 36 18.11 -7.59 16.47
CA LEU A 36 16.74 -7.48 16.97
C LEU A 36 16.06 -6.18 16.53
N ILE A 37 16.83 -5.11 16.28
CA ILE A 37 16.31 -3.79 15.89
C ILE A 37 16.90 -3.43 14.53
N THR A 38 16.20 -3.82 13.47
CA THR A 38 16.49 -3.32 12.12
C THR A 38 16.13 -1.83 12.05
N PRO A 39 17.00 -0.96 11.49
CA PRO A 39 16.64 0.42 11.24
C PRO A 39 15.38 0.48 10.37
N ALA A 40 14.41 1.31 10.75
CA ALA A 40 13.25 1.55 9.90
C ALA A 40 13.71 2.17 8.57
N VAL A 41 13.60 1.40 7.50
CA VAL A 41 13.78 1.91 6.13
C VAL A 41 12.48 2.58 5.72
N GLY A 42 12.56 3.78 5.15
CA GLY A 42 11.37 4.53 4.75
C GLY A 42 11.62 6.01 4.47
N LEU A 43 10.50 6.74 4.40
CA LEU A 43 10.37 8.17 4.19
C LEU A 43 10.02 8.88 5.50
N THR A 44 10.28 10.19 5.57
CA THR A 44 9.86 11.04 6.69
C THR A 44 8.55 11.77 6.42
N ASN A 45 8.19 11.95 5.15
CA ASN A 45 6.98 12.62 4.71
C ASN A 45 6.49 12.01 3.39
N PHE A 46 5.19 12.10 3.14
CA PHE A 46 4.62 11.73 1.84
C PHE A 46 5.12 12.66 0.73
N PRO A 47 5.63 12.12 -0.39
CA PRO A 47 5.97 12.92 -1.55
C PRO A 47 4.70 13.29 -2.35
N GLU A 48 4.76 14.41 -3.06
CA GLU A 48 3.83 14.70 -4.16
C GLU A 48 4.41 14.10 -5.44
N THR A 49 3.81 13.02 -5.92
CA THR A 49 4.36 12.19 -7.00
C THR A 49 3.44 12.20 -8.22
N LEU A 50 3.91 12.75 -9.34
CA LEU A 50 3.18 12.79 -10.61
C LEU A 50 3.05 11.39 -11.22
N LEU A 51 1.86 11.06 -11.72
CA LEU A 51 1.58 9.82 -12.43
C LEU A 51 1.97 9.92 -13.91
N TYR A 52 2.88 9.05 -14.36
CA TYR A 52 3.35 8.97 -15.75
C TYR A 52 2.91 7.69 -16.43
N TRP A 53 2.73 7.73 -17.74
CA TRP A 53 2.46 6.58 -18.57
C TRP A 53 3.61 6.31 -19.54
N ASN A 54 3.98 5.05 -19.66
CA ASN A 54 4.79 4.57 -20.77
C ASN A 54 3.89 3.76 -21.71
N ASP A 55 3.58 4.32 -22.87
CA ASP A 55 2.70 3.68 -23.83
C ASP A 55 3.37 2.43 -24.43
N PRO A 56 2.82 1.21 -24.21
CA PRO A 56 3.38 -0.02 -24.74
C PRO A 56 3.46 -0.05 -26.27
N SER A 57 2.63 0.75 -26.96
CA SER A 57 2.68 0.88 -28.41
C SER A 57 3.87 1.73 -28.90
N THR A 58 4.47 2.53 -28.01
CA THR A 58 5.66 3.35 -28.29
C THR A 58 6.78 3.12 -27.27
N PRO A 59 7.36 1.91 -27.19
CA PRO A 59 8.26 1.51 -26.10
C PRO A 59 9.58 2.30 -26.03
N ASN A 60 9.93 3.02 -27.11
CA ASN A 60 11.14 3.85 -27.20
C ASN A 60 10.87 5.33 -26.90
N SER A 61 9.62 5.72 -26.65
CA SER A 61 9.25 7.09 -26.31
C SER A 61 9.50 7.37 -24.83
N ALA A 62 9.83 8.62 -24.51
CA ALA A 62 9.93 9.04 -23.12
C ALA A 62 8.54 8.92 -22.44
N PRO A 63 8.47 8.47 -21.17
CA PRO A 63 7.23 8.50 -20.41
C PRO A 63 6.64 9.91 -20.35
N VAL A 64 5.33 10.02 -20.56
CA VAL A 64 4.59 11.29 -20.53
C VAL A 64 3.68 11.33 -19.30
N PRO A 65 3.34 12.51 -18.76
CA PRO A 65 2.33 12.61 -17.71
C PRO A 65 1.03 11.94 -18.16
N LEU A 66 0.49 11.03 -17.34
CA LEU A 66 -0.76 10.35 -17.64
C LEU A 66 -1.92 11.31 -17.36
N LYS A 67 -2.74 11.55 -18.38
CA LYS A 67 -3.87 12.46 -18.25
C LYS A 67 -5.04 11.82 -17.51
N ALA A 68 -5.75 12.61 -16.70
CA ALA A 68 -6.97 12.17 -16.01
C ALA A 68 -8.04 11.69 -17.01
N SER A 69 -8.14 12.35 -18.18
CA SER A 69 -9.04 11.95 -19.26
C SER A 69 -8.70 10.61 -19.93
N GLN A 70 -7.47 10.10 -19.78
CA GLN A 70 -7.04 8.82 -20.38
C GLN A 70 -7.45 7.59 -19.56
N PHE A 71 -7.86 7.76 -18.30
CA PHE A 71 -8.41 6.65 -17.53
C PHE A 71 -9.76 6.24 -18.12
N GLU A 72 -9.86 4.96 -18.47
CA GLU A 72 -11.08 4.34 -18.97
C GLU A 72 -12.12 4.26 -17.84
N VAL A 73 -13.34 4.67 -18.17
CA VAL A 73 -14.50 4.57 -17.28
C VAL A 73 -14.85 3.10 -17.07
N GLU A 74 -14.95 2.68 -15.80
CA GLU A 74 -15.40 1.35 -15.39
C GLU A 74 -14.67 0.19 -16.09
N SER A 75 -13.37 0.35 -16.31
CA SER A 75 -12.55 -0.66 -16.99
C SER A 75 -12.23 -1.84 -16.07
N PRO A 76 -12.32 -3.10 -16.56
CA PRO A 76 -11.82 -4.26 -15.85
C PRO A 76 -10.28 -4.34 -15.88
N SER A 77 -9.63 -3.57 -16.76
CA SER A 77 -8.19 -3.39 -16.73
C SER A 77 -7.85 -2.24 -15.79
N VAL A 78 -7.11 -2.53 -14.73
CA VAL A 78 -6.75 -1.53 -13.72
C VAL A 78 -5.40 -0.92 -14.00
N TRP A 79 -5.30 0.38 -13.75
CA TRP A 79 -4.05 1.12 -13.78
C TRP A 79 -3.36 0.96 -12.42
N ILE A 80 -2.09 0.56 -12.43
CA ILE A 80 -1.30 0.28 -11.23
C ILE A 80 -0.05 1.15 -11.19
N TYR A 81 0.19 1.78 -10.05
CA TYR A 81 1.43 2.49 -9.77
C TYR A 81 1.89 2.21 -8.35
N TYR A 82 3.14 2.54 -8.05
CA TYR A 82 3.72 2.32 -6.72
C TYR A 82 3.84 3.64 -5.97
N TYR A 83 3.37 3.66 -4.72
CA TYR A 83 3.40 4.84 -3.86
C TYR A 83 3.04 4.53 -2.38
N PRO A 84 3.68 5.22 -1.41
CA PRO A 84 4.92 5.98 -1.56
C PRO A 84 6.16 5.07 -1.57
N LEU A 85 6.01 3.81 -1.19
CA LEU A 85 7.06 2.80 -1.21
C LEU A 85 7.02 1.99 -2.51
N SER A 86 8.17 1.41 -2.87
CA SER A 86 8.39 0.67 -4.12
C SER A 86 7.68 -0.68 -4.18
N ASP A 87 7.19 -1.17 -3.04
CA ASP A 87 6.49 -2.43 -2.84
C ASP A 87 4.99 -2.24 -2.55
N GLU A 88 4.48 -1.02 -2.65
CA GLU A 88 3.09 -0.67 -2.39
C GLU A 88 2.34 -0.33 -3.70
N PRO A 89 1.80 -1.33 -4.42
CA PRO A 89 0.97 -1.08 -5.59
C PRO A 89 -0.35 -0.41 -5.19
N ASN A 90 -0.86 0.47 -6.04
CA ASN A 90 -2.14 1.16 -5.88
C ASN A 90 -2.94 1.09 -7.19
N PHE A 91 -4.26 0.91 -7.09
CA PHE A 91 -5.18 0.97 -8.23
C PHE A 91 -5.57 2.41 -8.54
N VAL A 92 -5.86 2.71 -9.81
CA VAL A 92 -6.69 3.86 -10.19
C VAL A 92 -7.94 3.35 -10.89
N ILE A 93 -9.10 3.85 -10.47
CA ILE A 93 -10.42 3.51 -11.02
C ILE A 93 -11.11 4.82 -11.37
N ARG A 94 -11.73 4.88 -12.56
CA ARG A 94 -12.60 5.98 -12.97
C ARG A 94 -14.04 5.49 -13.09
N PHE A 95 -14.96 6.23 -12.50
CA PHE A 95 -16.40 5.97 -12.61
C PHE A 95 -17.05 6.84 -13.69
N ASP A 96 -18.27 6.47 -14.07
CA ASP A 96 -19.10 7.20 -15.03
C ASP A 96 -19.74 8.47 -14.43
N ARG A 97 -19.46 8.74 -13.15
CA ARG A 97 -20.08 9.80 -12.35
C ARG A 97 -19.20 10.23 -11.19
N GLU A 98 -19.55 11.39 -10.63
CA GLU A 98 -18.93 11.91 -9.41
C GLU A 98 -18.97 10.89 -8.27
N VAL A 99 -17.82 10.73 -7.60
CA VAL A 99 -17.70 9.96 -6.36
C VAL A 99 -17.67 10.95 -5.19
N PRO A 100 -18.74 11.07 -4.40
CA PRO A 100 -18.78 12.03 -3.31
C PRO A 100 -17.92 11.61 -2.12
N PRO A 101 -17.48 12.55 -1.27
CA PRO A 101 -16.89 12.22 0.03
C PRO A 101 -17.84 11.37 0.89
N THR A 102 -17.28 10.43 1.66
CA THR A 102 -18.05 9.62 2.62
C THR A 102 -17.21 9.27 3.84
N SER A 103 -17.88 8.97 4.95
CA SER A 103 -17.25 8.34 6.10
C SER A 103 -17.04 6.85 5.86
N VAL A 104 -15.89 6.33 6.29
CA VAL A 104 -15.51 4.91 6.21
C VAL A 104 -15.13 4.44 7.61
N THR A 105 -15.62 3.28 8.03
CA THR A 105 -15.34 2.68 9.34
C THR A 105 -14.27 1.61 9.21
N ILE A 106 -13.38 1.52 10.19
CA ILE A 106 -12.41 0.46 10.36
C ILE A 106 -12.99 -0.55 11.35
N ASP A 107 -13.54 -1.66 10.87
CA ASP A 107 -14.24 -2.65 11.71
C ASP A 107 -13.38 -3.17 12.87
N ALA A 108 -12.07 -3.32 12.67
CA ALA A 108 -11.13 -3.79 13.69
C ALA A 108 -11.00 -2.86 14.91
N THR A 109 -11.22 -1.56 14.76
CA THR A 109 -11.01 -0.55 15.82
C THR A 109 -12.24 0.28 16.14
N GLY A 110 -13.23 0.31 15.24
CA GLY A 110 -14.38 1.21 15.29
C GLY A 110 -14.05 2.65 14.89
N GLU A 111 -12.81 2.95 14.52
CA GLU A 111 -12.41 4.28 14.06
C GLU A 111 -13.09 4.64 12.74
N VAL A 112 -13.40 5.92 12.56
CA VAL A 112 -14.04 6.44 11.35
C VAL A 112 -13.14 7.52 10.75
N TYR A 113 -12.88 7.41 9.45
CA TYR A 113 -12.16 8.43 8.69
C TYR A 113 -12.97 8.90 7.49
N THR A 114 -12.61 10.07 6.95
CA THR A 114 -13.26 10.65 5.78
C THR A 114 -12.50 10.27 4.51
N PHE A 115 -13.18 9.56 3.61
CA PHE A 115 -12.79 9.48 2.21
C PHE A 115 -13.22 10.76 1.51
N THR A 116 -12.29 11.42 0.80
CA THR A 116 -12.49 12.76 0.24
C THR A 116 -13.19 12.79 -1.12
N GLY A 117 -13.65 11.65 -1.63
CA GLY A 117 -14.28 11.55 -2.95
C GLY A 117 -13.27 11.41 -4.08
N GLY A 118 -13.79 11.39 -5.31
CA GLY A 118 -13.00 11.31 -6.53
C GLY A 118 -12.45 12.67 -6.97
N VAL A 119 -11.46 12.63 -7.86
CA VAL A 119 -10.82 13.79 -8.48
C VAL A 119 -10.94 13.74 -10.01
N GLY A 120 -10.29 14.67 -10.70
CA GLY A 120 -10.36 14.80 -12.15
C GLY A 120 -11.52 15.70 -12.59
N PRO A 121 -11.71 15.86 -13.92
CA PRO A 121 -12.74 16.75 -14.47
C PRO A 121 -14.16 16.49 -13.93
N ASP A 122 -14.48 15.22 -13.70
CA ASP A 122 -15.82 14.76 -13.29
C ASP A 122 -15.89 14.35 -11.82
N ASN A 123 -14.82 14.60 -11.03
CA ASN A 123 -14.66 14.08 -9.66
C ASN A 123 -14.91 12.56 -9.55
N SER A 124 -14.54 11.81 -10.58
CA SER A 124 -14.89 10.39 -10.74
C SER A 124 -13.69 9.44 -10.63
N ILE A 125 -12.48 9.97 -10.44
CA ILE A 125 -11.25 9.18 -10.37
C ILE A 125 -10.84 8.97 -8.92
N VAL A 126 -10.65 7.72 -8.53
CA VAL A 126 -10.24 7.31 -7.17
C VAL A 126 -9.01 6.42 -7.22
N SER A 127 -8.28 6.35 -6.11
CA SER A 127 -7.16 5.43 -5.96
C SER A 127 -7.08 4.81 -4.58
N TYR A 128 -6.72 3.54 -4.55
CA TYR A 128 -6.62 2.72 -3.34
C TYR A 128 -5.37 1.87 -3.37
N SER A 129 -4.85 1.51 -2.19
CA SER A 129 -3.86 0.45 -2.09
C SER A 129 -4.40 -0.82 -2.75
N ALA A 130 -3.55 -1.42 -3.58
CA ALA A 130 -3.80 -2.70 -4.21
C ALA A 130 -3.29 -3.87 -3.36
N ILE A 131 -2.99 -3.63 -2.08
CA ILE A 131 -2.66 -4.68 -1.12
C ILE A 131 -3.88 -5.00 -0.26
N CYS A 132 -4.37 -6.24 -0.34
CA CYS A 132 -5.48 -6.70 0.46
C CYS A 132 -5.17 -6.61 1.96
N GLN A 133 -6.05 -5.97 2.73
CA GLN A 133 -5.87 -5.72 4.16
C GLN A 133 -6.07 -6.94 5.06
N HIS A 134 -6.51 -8.07 4.49
CA HIS A 134 -6.60 -9.34 5.23
C HIS A 134 -5.21 -9.97 5.45
N LEU A 135 -4.54 -10.38 4.37
CA LEU A 135 -3.25 -11.11 4.40
C LEU A 135 -2.29 -10.69 3.28
N GLY A 136 -2.47 -9.49 2.72
CA GLY A 136 -1.47 -8.88 1.84
C GLY A 136 -1.47 -9.34 0.38
N CYS A 137 -2.49 -10.07 -0.09
CA CYS A 137 -2.55 -10.43 -1.50
C CYS A 137 -2.57 -9.18 -2.41
N ILE A 138 -1.75 -9.21 -3.46
CA ILE A 138 -1.60 -8.14 -4.45
C ILE A 138 -2.17 -8.56 -5.82
N PRO A 139 -2.27 -7.65 -6.81
CA PRO A 139 -2.76 -7.99 -8.14
C PRO A 139 -1.88 -9.07 -8.81
N PRO A 140 -2.47 -9.97 -9.62
CA PRO A 140 -3.88 -9.95 -10.07
C PRO A 140 -4.88 -10.58 -9.08
N ILE A 141 -4.43 -11.05 -7.91
CA ILE A 141 -5.29 -11.83 -7.01
C ILE A 141 -6.36 -10.96 -6.34
N ILE A 142 -6.01 -9.73 -5.98
CA ILE A 142 -6.97 -8.67 -5.73
C ILE A 142 -7.13 -7.83 -7.01
N HIS A 143 -8.36 -7.58 -7.43
CA HIS A 143 -8.67 -6.81 -8.64
C HIS A 143 -10.02 -6.11 -8.48
N TYR A 144 -10.30 -5.19 -9.40
CA TYR A 144 -11.59 -4.52 -9.53
C TYR A 144 -12.47 -5.26 -10.55
N TYR A 145 -13.71 -5.53 -10.17
CA TYR A 145 -14.77 -5.98 -11.05
C TYR A 145 -15.75 -4.82 -11.29
N PRO A 146 -15.85 -4.31 -12.54
CA PRO A 146 -16.77 -3.21 -12.84
C PRO A 146 -18.24 -3.64 -12.77
N PRO A 147 -19.18 -2.68 -12.69
CA PRO A 147 -20.61 -2.99 -12.69
C PRO A 147 -21.08 -3.63 -14.01
N GLY A 148 -22.25 -4.27 -14.00
CA GLY A 148 -22.81 -4.92 -15.19
C GLY A 148 -22.16 -6.25 -15.58
N GLN A 149 -21.21 -6.74 -14.76
CA GLN A 149 -20.54 -8.02 -14.94
C GLN A 149 -21.18 -9.16 -14.10
N GLU A 150 -22.40 -9.00 -13.59
CA GLU A 150 -22.97 -9.95 -12.61
C GLU A 150 -23.07 -11.39 -13.13
N GLY A 151 -23.21 -11.57 -14.46
CA GLY A 151 -23.20 -12.87 -15.13
C GLY A 151 -21.82 -13.45 -15.44
N THR A 152 -20.76 -12.65 -15.31
CA THR A 152 -19.36 -13.01 -15.59
C THR A 152 -18.47 -12.97 -14.34
N LEU A 153 -18.98 -12.45 -13.21
CA LEU A 153 -18.30 -12.52 -11.93
C LEU A 153 -17.96 -13.97 -11.57
N PRO A 154 -16.73 -14.25 -11.12
CA PRO A 154 -16.38 -15.58 -10.62
C PRO A 154 -17.30 -16.04 -9.49
N ALA A 155 -17.55 -17.36 -9.44
CA ALA A 155 -18.49 -17.95 -8.49
C ALA A 155 -18.15 -17.63 -7.02
N ASN A 156 -16.85 -17.52 -6.68
CA ASN A 156 -16.40 -17.13 -5.34
C ASN A 156 -16.78 -15.69 -4.99
N VAL A 157 -16.80 -14.78 -5.97
CA VAL A 157 -17.21 -13.38 -5.79
C VAL A 157 -18.71 -13.32 -5.54
N ILE A 158 -19.50 -13.97 -6.42
CA ILE A 158 -20.97 -14.02 -6.30
C ILE A 158 -21.36 -14.64 -4.94
N SER A 159 -20.71 -15.74 -4.55
CA SER A 159 -20.97 -16.41 -3.27
C SER A 159 -20.67 -15.48 -2.08
N SER A 160 -19.54 -14.77 -2.13
CA SER A 160 -19.15 -13.81 -1.09
C SER A 160 -20.17 -12.68 -0.98
N LEU A 161 -20.56 -12.06 -2.10
CA LEU A 161 -21.54 -10.98 -2.12
C LEU A 161 -22.92 -11.42 -1.61
N LYS A 162 -23.40 -12.60 -2.04
CA LYS A 162 -24.67 -13.18 -1.58
C LYS A 162 -24.69 -13.44 -0.08
N THR A 163 -23.58 -13.90 0.49
CA THR A 163 -23.45 -14.14 1.94
C THR A 163 -23.68 -12.86 2.76
N TYR A 164 -23.37 -11.70 2.17
CA TYR A 164 -23.54 -10.37 2.79
C TYR A 164 -24.76 -9.61 2.24
N ASN A 165 -25.73 -10.31 1.65
CA ASN A 165 -26.95 -9.73 1.06
C ASN A 165 -26.69 -8.64 0.00
N VAL A 166 -25.54 -8.67 -0.67
CA VAL A 166 -25.25 -7.82 -1.82
C VAL A 166 -25.64 -8.55 -3.08
N THR A 167 -26.73 -8.10 -3.71
CA THR A 167 -27.29 -8.74 -4.90
C THR A 167 -26.79 -8.11 -6.20
N LYS A 168 -26.51 -6.80 -6.18
CA LYS A 168 -26.01 -6.06 -7.34
C LYS A 168 -25.06 -4.94 -6.92
N PRO A 169 -23.74 -5.07 -7.16
CA PRO A 169 -22.81 -3.97 -6.91
C PRO A 169 -22.93 -2.91 -8.00
N THR A 170 -23.70 -1.86 -7.75
CA THR A 170 -24.02 -0.80 -8.73
C THR A 170 -22.80 -0.12 -9.34
N TYR A 171 -21.68 -0.07 -8.60
CA TYR A 171 -20.43 0.58 -9.00
C TYR A 171 -19.26 -0.42 -9.01
N GLY A 172 -19.56 -1.70 -9.18
CA GLY A 172 -18.55 -2.75 -9.09
C GLY A 172 -18.01 -2.96 -7.68
N VAL A 173 -17.00 -3.82 -7.57
CA VAL A 173 -16.34 -4.17 -6.30
C VAL A 173 -14.85 -4.40 -6.50
N ILE A 174 -14.05 -4.15 -5.48
CA ILE A 174 -12.69 -4.70 -5.41
C ILE A 174 -12.79 -6.01 -4.63
N HIS A 175 -12.34 -7.13 -5.20
CA HIS A 175 -12.43 -8.44 -4.55
C HIS A 175 -11.06 -9.12 -4.51
N CYS A 176 -10.76 -9.79 -3.40
CA CYS A 176 -9.56 -10.58 -3.22
C CYS A 176 -9.89 -12.08 -3.31
N ASN A 177 -9.42 -12.71 -4.39
CA ASN A 177 -9.67 -14.14 -4.67
C ASN A 177 -8.94 -15.09 -3.70
N CYS A 178 -8.05 -14.60 -2.82
CA CYS A 178 -7.38 -15.44 -1.84
C CYS A 178 -8.37 -16.02 -0.80
N HIS A 179 -9.14 -15.13 -0.16
CA HIS A 179 -9.98 -15.48 1.00
C HIS A 179 -11.36 -14.82 0.97
N GLY A 180 -11.72 -14.12 -0.11
CA GLY A 180 -13.06 -13.61 -0.33
C GLY A 180 -13.36 -12.23 0.27
N SER A 181 -12.36 -11.46 0.71
CA SER A 181 -12.57 -10.08 1.16
C SER A 181 -12.95 -9.19 -0.01
N THR A 182 -13.99 -8.36 0.19
CA THR A 182 -14.55 -7.49 -0.84
C THR A 182 -14.74 -6.08 -0.30
N TYR A 183 -14.47 -5.09 -1.15
CA TYR A 183 -14.50 -3.67 -0.81
C TYR A 183 -15.37 -2.89 -1.80
N ASP A 184 -16.00 -1.81 -1.34
CA ASP A 184 -16.81 -0.87 -2.16
C ASP A 184 -15.93 0.29 -2.66
N PRO A 185 -15.43 0.25 -3.91
CA PRO A 185 -14.55 1.29 -4.42
C PRO A 185 -15.26 2.64 -4.64
N PHE A 186 -16.59 2.69 -4.63
CA PHE A 186 -17.36 3.94 -4.74
C PHE A 186 -17.56 4.61 -3.37
N ARG A 187 -17.36 3.87 -2.28
CA ARG A 187 -17.49 4.37 -0.89
C ARG A 187 -16.17 4.22 -0.13
N GLY A 188 -15.08 4.73 -0.71
CA GLY A 188 -13.78 4.82 -0.05
C GLY A 188 -13.13 3.46 0.24
N ALA A 189 -13.44 2.43 -0.55
CA ALA A 189 -13.03 1.04 -0.33
C ALA A 189 -13.41 0.48 1.05
N GLY A 190 -14.58 0.90 1.55
CA GLY A 190 -15.23 0.32 2.72
C GLY A 190 -15.46 -1.18 2.58
N ILE A 191 -15.47 -1.90 3.70
CA ILE A 191 -15.60 -3.36 3.73
C ILE A 191 -17.04 -3.74 3.35
N ILE A 192 -17.17 -4.67 2.38
CA ILE A 192 -18.43 -5.34 2.07
C ILE A 192 -18.45 -6.72 2.71
N THR A 193 -17.35 -7.46 2.59
CA THR A 193 -17.24 -8.84 3.10
C THR A 193 -15.94 -9.04 3.87
N HIS A 194 -15.99 -9.78 4.97
CA HIS A 194 -14.82 -10.28 5.70
C HIS A 194 -14.13 -11.42 4.89
N PRO A 195 -12.95 -11.95 5.28
CA PRO A 195 -12.26 -11.89 6.59
C PRO A 195 -11.52 -10.59 6.91
N THR A 196 -11.32 -9.68 5.95
CA THR A 196 -10.72 -8.37 6.27
C THR A 196 -11.53 -7.63 7.33
N GLN A 197 -10.85 -6.92 8.22
CA GLN A 197 -11.45 -6.04 9.23
C GLN A 197 -11.00 -4.58 9.04
N ARG A 198 -10.34 -4.29 7.92
CA ARG A 198 -9.85 -2.95 7.58
C ARG A 198 -10.18 -2.66 6.11
N PRO A 199 -10.72 -1.47 5.79
CA PRO A 199 -10.92 -1.03 4.40
C PRO A 199 -9.57 -0.83 3.71
N LEU A 200 -9.54 -0.78 2.38
CA LEU A 200 -8.29 -0.43 1.68
C LEU A 200 -7.99 1.05 1.93
N PRO A 201 -6.77 1.43 2.36
CA PRO A 201 -6.40 2.83 2.43
C PRO A 201 -6.46 3.46 1.04
N PHE A 202 -6.97 4.68 0.98
CA PHE A 202 -7.07 5.42 -0.29
C PHE A 202 -5.88 6.35 -0.44
N VAL A 203 -5.40 6.48 -1.68
CA VAL A 203 -4.40 7.49 -2.02
C VAL A 203 -5.16 8.77 -2.34
N THR A 204 -4.93 9.81 -1.55
CA THR A 204 -5.38 11.16 -1.91
C THR A 204 -4.67 11.56 -3.20
N LEU A 205 -5.44 11.73 -4.26
CA LEU A 205 -4.96 12.27 -5.52
C LEU A 205 -5.18 13.78 -5.53
N LYS A 206 -4.29 14.49 -6.22
CA LYS A 206 -4.47 15.91 -6.59
C LYS A 206 -4.59 15.95 -8.11
N TYR A 207 -5.63 16.61 -8.59
CA TYR A 207 -5.82 16.92 -10.00
C TYR A 207 -5.28 18.31 -10.33
N ASP A 208 -4.54 18.42 -11.42
CA ASP A 208 -4.15 19.69 -12.03
C ASP A 208 -4.95 19.88 -13.33
N ASP A 209 -5.86 20.85 -13.32
CA ASP A 209 -6.79 21.13 -14.41
C ASP A 209 -6.13 21.79 -15.63
N LEU A 210 -5.03 22.51 -15.41
CA LEU A 210 -4.27 23.16 -16.49
C LEU A 210 -3.56 22.14 -17.39
N THR A 211 -3.09 21.05 -16.80
CA THR A 211 -2.31 20.01 -17.50
C THR A 211 -3.08 18.71 -17.70
N ASP A 212 -4.27 18.60 -17.10
CA ASP A 212 -5.08 17.39 -17.02
C ASP A 212 -4.33 16.22 -16.35
N THR A 213 -3.50 16.48 -15.33
CA THR A 213 -2.64 15.44 -14.71
C THR A 213 -3.01 15.12 -13.26
N LEU A 214 -2.54 13.96 -12.78
CA LEU A 214 -2.78 13.48 -11.42
C LEU A 214 -1.48 13.31 -10.63
N TYR A 215 -1.51 13.69 -9.36
CA TYR A 215 -0.44 13.50 -8.40
C TYR A 215 -0.92 12.68 -7.20
N ALA A 216 -0.15 11.67 -6.79
CA ALA A 216 -0.34 10.99 -5.51
C ALA A 216 0.24 11.85 -4.37
N LYS A 217 -0.53 12.04 -3.29
CA LYS A 217 -0.20 13.00 -2.22
C LYS A 217 0.01 12.40 -0.84
N LYS A 218 -0.78 11.39 -0.48
CA LYS A 218 -0.71 10.66 0.79
C LYS A 218 -1.65 9.47 0.78
N LEU A 219 -1.38 8.48 1.62
CA LEU A 219 -2.36 7.47 2.00
C LEU A 219 -3.24 7.99 3.16
N THR A 220 -4.49 7.53 3.22
CA THR A 220 -5.42 7.85 4.30
C THR A 220 -6.32 6.63 4.56
N GLY A 221 -6.58 6.35 5.83
CA GLY A 221 -7.26 5.15 6.30
C GLY A 221 -6.34 4.30 7.17
N PRO A 222 -6.57 2.97 7.26
CA PRO A 222 -5.67 2.08 7.98
C PRO A 222 -4.31 1.98 7.30
N VAL A 223 -3.25 1.74 8.08
CA VAL A 223 -1.91 1.50 7.53
C VAL A 223 -1.92 0.34 6.52
N VAL A 224 -1.18 0.48 5.43
CA VAL A 224 -1.02 -0.59 4.43
C VAL A 224 -0.58 -1.91 5.10
N PHE A 225 -1.25 -3.01 4.76
CA PHE A 225 -0.98 -4.31 5.39
C PHE A 225 0.48 -4.72 5.22
N GLY A 226 1.09 -5.21 6.30
CA GLY A 226 2.49 -5.63 6.31
C GLY A 226 3.47 -4.52 6.67
N HIS A 227 3.01 -3.26 6.79
CA HIS A 227 3.85 -2.12 7.11
C HIS A 227 3.62 -1.61 8.54
N PRO A 228 4.67 -1.14 9.24
CA PRO A 228 4.54 -0.46 10.52
C PRO A 228 3.96 0.96 10.39
N SER A 229 4.10 1.60 9.23
CA SER A 229 3.41 2.85 8.85
C SER A 229 3.41 2.98 7.33
N ASP A 230 2.56 3.84 6.77
CA ASP A 230 2.52 4.13 5.32
C ASP A 230 3.80 4.79 4.77
N LEU A 231 4.77 5.12 5.62
CA LEU A 231 6.05 5.73 5.22
C LEU A 231 7.25 4.81 5.47
N THR A 232 7.07 3.65 6.11
CA THR A 232 8.19 2.81 6.58
C THR A 232 7.90 1.33 6.40
N GLY A 233 8.95 0.50 6.42
CA GLY A 233 8.82 -0.96 6.25
C GLY A 233 8.98 -1.42 4.80
N GLY A 234 9.34 -0.51 3.91
CA GLY A 234 9.70 -0.76 2.51
C GLY A 234 10.66 0.32 2.01
N HIS A 235 11.18 0.15 0.79
CA HIS A 235 12.04 1.16 0.16
C HIS A 235 11.19 2.25 -0.47
N ALA A 236 11.64 3.50 -0.43
CA ALA A 236 10.99 4.56 -1.19
C ALA A 236 11.02 4.26 -2.70
N ILE A 237 10.02 4.72 -3.45
CA ILE A 237 10.09 4.72 -4.91
C ILE A 237 11.36 5.42 -5.40
N SER A 238 11.91 4.93 -6.52
CA SER A 238 13.21 5.41 -7.04
C SER A 238 13.20 6.89 -7.43
N ASN A 239 12.03 7.48 -7.68
CA ASN A 239 11.85 8.89 -7.95
C ASN A 239 10.62 9.42 -7.19
N LEU A 240 10.84 10.30 -6.21
CA LEU A 240 9.76 10.83 -5.38
C LEU A 240 8.84 11.81 -6.13
N SER A 241 9.33 12.45 -7.20
CA SER A 241 8.54 13.42 -7.97
C SER A 241 7.67 12.77 -9.05
N LYS A 242 7.95 11.51 -9.43
CA LYS A 242 7.17 10.81 -10.46
C LYS A 242 7.22 9.29 -10.33
N THR A 243 6.11 8.64 -10.68
CA THR A 243 5.98 7.18 -10.71
C THR A 243 5.30 6.73 -12.00
N THR A 244 5.73 5.60 -12.54
CA THR A 244 5.14 5.02 -13.74
C THR A 244 3.88 4.23 -13.37
N VAL A 245 2.79 4.54 -14.05
CA VAL A 245 1.56 3.77 -14.05
C VAL A 245 1.65 2.72 -15.14
N ASN A 246 1.20 1.50 -14.84
CA ASN A 246 1.14 0.38 -15.76
C ASN A 246 -0.31 -0.08 -15.87
N LYS A 247 -0.79 -0.40 -17.07
CA LYS A 247 -2.11 -0.99 -17.23
C LYS A 247 -1.98 -2.50 -17.10
N LEU A 248 -2.57 -3.08 -16.06
CA LEU A 248 -2.71 -4.53 -15.97
C LEU A 248 -3.95 -4.96 -16.74
N ALA A 249 -3.78 -5.91 -17.65
CA ALA A 249 -4.89 -6.52 -18.35
C ALA A 249 -5.84 -7.21 -17.36
N SER A 250 -7.13 -7.22 -17.67
CA SER A 250 -8.11 -8.03 -16.95
C SER A 250 -7.73 -9.51 -17.02
N SER A 251 -7.67 -10.18 -15.86
CA SER A 251 -7.49 -11.63 -15.72
C SER A 251 -8.80 -12.38 -15.85
#